data_AF-A0A2V3DV47-F1
#
_entry.id   AF-A0A2V3DV47-F1
#
_cell.length_a   1.000
_cell.length_b   1.000
_cell.length_c   1.000
_cell.angle_alpha   90.00
_cell.angle_beta   90.00
_cell.angle_gamma   90.00
#
_symmetry.space_group_name_H-M   'P 1'
#
loop_
_entity.id
_entity.type
_entity.pdbx_description
1 polymer ?
#
loop_
_entity_poly.entity_id
_entity_poly.type
_entity_poly.pdbx_seq_one_letter_code
_entity_poly.pdbx_strand_id
1 'polypeptide(L)'
;MGAVFAVNTLLGVPAQPPLAGTAGQNQGASPNSSSQMQDAIGEQDSAPQQGQPESQTAPQRLNTVDNSGYSNADKAYCKWQGKVVFVGASDSFRAAICEINGETTYLGLDKKSGSTIVLPASRTSNSAQARNGNYSYALNASTFTISANNDVIAEEKMLSWWTPSAPELKLPGDLGLSQPISYPACDGTGVIVLATAFEPATNAATIEQALRANPGSMYLRTDLSCDNFRGPSKANSNGNSIYAVIKAVPGSKSDVCAAMKAYDATGEWLENNVDPATNVTCS
;
A
#
# COMPACT_ATOMS: atom_id res chain seq x y z
N MET A 1 0.08 -29.52 58.65
CA MET A 1 0.39 -30.35 57.47
C MET A 1 -0.56 -29.94 56.35
N GLY A 2 -0.05 -29.67 55.14
CA GLY A 2 -0.82 -29.37 53.91
C GLY A 2 -0.93 -27.86 53.61
N ALA A 3 0.09 -27.22 53.03
CA ALA A 3 0.50 -27.18 51.61
C ALA A 3 -0.24 -26.09 50.80
N VAL A 4 0.50 -25.01 50.56
CA VAL A 4 0.20 -23.87 49.68
C VAL A 4 0.42 -24.31 48.23
N PHE A 5 -0.58 -24.15 47.36
CA PHE A 5 -0.41 -24.29 45.91
C PHE A 5 -0.35 -22.91 45.27
N ALA A 6 0.86 -22.50 44.90
CA ALA A 6 1.10 -21.43 43.95
C ALA A 6 0.96 -22.01 42.54
N VAL A 7 0.02 -21.49 41.75
CA VAL A 7 -0.03 -21.75 40.30
C VAL A 7 0.61 -20.56 39.60
N ASN A 8 1.89 -20.72 39.31
CA ASN A 8 2.62 -19.90 38.37
C ASN A 8 2.60 -20.68 37.04
N THR A 9 1.95 -20.15 36.00
CA THR A 9 2.07 -20.72 34.65
C THR A 9 2.26 -19.60 33.66
N LEU A 10 3.42 -19.69 33.00
CA LEU A 10 3.99 -18.75 32.06
C LEU A 10 3.07 -18.52 30.86
N LEU A 11 3.01 -17.26 30.46
CA LEU A 11 2.57 -16.80 29.15
C LEU A 11 3.47 -17.42 28.07
N GLY A 12 2.91 -18.34 27.28
CA GLY A 12 3.50 -18.79 26.03
C GLY A 12 3.24 -17.73 24.95
N VAL A 13 4.28 -17.03 24.52
CA VAL A 13 4.25 -16.19 23.32
C VAL A 13 4.29 -17.14 22.11
N PRO A 14 3.32 -17.10 21.17
CA PRO A 14 3.47 -17.87 19.94
C PRO A 14 4.63 -17.31 19.13
N ALA A 15 5.51 -18.21 18.68
CA ALA A 15 6.65 -17.89 17.83
C ALA A 15 6.18 -17.17 16.56
N GLN A 16 6.79 -16.02 16.25
CA GLN A 16 6.60 -15.35 14.97
C GLN A 16 7.18 -16.23 13.84
N PRO A 17 6.43 -16.48 12.76
CA PRO A 17 6.98 -17.18 11.60
C PRO A 17 8.07 -16.32 10.93
N PRO A 18 9.13 -16.93 10.39
CA PRO A 18 10.26 -16.20 9.81
C PRO A 18 9.86 -15.47 8.52
N LEU A 19 10.26 -14.20 8.44
CA LEU A 19 10.26 -13.39 7.23
C LEU A 19 11.37 -13.86 6.28
N ALA A 20 11.08 -13.98 4.99
CA ALA A 20 12.08 -14.28 3.98
C ALA A 20 12.85 -12.99 3.60
N GLY A 21 14.15 -12.96 3.89
CA GLY A 21 15.09 -11.93 3.47
C GLY A 21 15.94 -12.36 2.26
N THR A 22 16.05 -11.42 1.32
CA THR A 22 16.97 -11.22 0.17
C THR A 22 18.17 -12.16 -0.10
N ALA A 23 18.34 -12.53 -1.38
CA ALA A 23 19.62 -12.74 -2.08
C ALA A 23 19.38 -12.50 -3.60
N GLY A 24 20.26 -11.90 -4.41
CA GLY A 24 21.66 -11.56 -4.19
C GLY A 24 22.20 -10.54 -5.21
N GLN A 25 23.34 -10.00 -4.84
CA GLN A 25 24.21 -9.12 -5.62
C GLN A 25 24.80 -9.85 -6.83
N ASN A 26 25.00 -9.14 -7.94
CA ASN A 26 26.13 -9.42 -8.81
C ASN A 26 26.71 -8.11 -9.37
N GLN A 27 27.93 -7.81 -8.91
CA GLN A 27 28.80 -6.79 -9.47
C GLN A 27 29.62 -7.42 -10.61
N GLY A 28 29.70 -6.72 -11.74
CA GLY A 28 30.65 -7.00 -12.81
C GLY A 28 31.05 -5.68 -13.45
N ALA A 29 32.28 -5.25 -13.21
CA ALA A 29 32.85 -3.99 -13.66
C ALA A 29 33.53 -4.10 -15.04
N SER A 30 33.84 -2.91 -15.58
CA SER A 30 34.96 -2.56 -16.49
C SER A 30 34.64 -2.41 -18.00
N PRO A 31 35.46 -1.67 -18.80
CA PRO A 31 35.64 -0.22 -18.76
C PRO A 31 35.58 0.49 -20.15
N ASN A 32 35.67 1.83 -20.11
CA ASN A 32 35.87 2.82 -21.18
C ASN A 32 36.77 2.42 -22.37
N SER A 33 36.46 2.92 -23.58
CA SER A 33 37.40 3.67 -24.45
C SER A 33 36.74 4.29 -25.70
N SER A 34 37.26 5.45 -26.05
CA SER A 34 36.88 6.47 -27.04
C SER A 34 37.40 6.24 -28.48
N SER A 35 36.73 6.82 -29.48
CA SER A 35 37.28 7.40 -30.74
C SER A 35 36.15 8.16 -31.48
N GLN A 36 36.24 9.47 -31.73
CA GLN A 36 36.74 10.15 -32.97
C GLN A 36 35.89 9.80 -34.22
N MET A 37 35.51 10.68 -35.16
CA MET A 37 35.79 12.08 -35.54
C MET A 37 34.86 12.40 -36.73
N GLN A 38 34.47 13.69 -36.89
CA GLN A 38 34.34 14.50 -38.14
C GLN A 38 33.47 13.99 -39.30
N ASP A 39 32.80 14.76 -40.15
CA ASP A 39 32.55 16.19 -40.41
C ASP A 39 31.40 16.20 -41.45
N ALA A 40 30.60 17.28 -41.54
CA ALA A 40 30.34 18.02 -42.79
C ALA A 40 29.01 18.82 -42.82
N ILE A 41 29.18 20.14 -42.67
CA ILE A 41 28.68 21.28 -43.47
C ILE A 41 27.25 21.26 -44.06
N GLY A 42 26.49 22.31 -43.74
CA GLY A 42 25.27 22.73 -44.43
C GLY A 42 24.63 23.99 -43.83
N GLU A 43 25.14 25.16 -44.22
CA GLU A 43 24.55 26.50 -43.99
C GLU A 43 23.18 26.65 -44.69
N GLN A 44 22.19 27.27 -44.04
CA GLN A 44 21.36 28.34 -44.65
C GLN A 44 20.45 29.07 -43.65
N ASP A 45 20.53 30.40 -43.73
CA ASP A 45 19.71 31.49 -43.21
C ASP A 45 18.22 31.23 -42.88
N SER A 46 17.75 31.79 -41.75
CA SER A 46 16.64 32.78 -41.69
C SER A 46 16.36 33.26 -40.26
N ALA A 47 16.20 34.57 -40.09
CA ALA A 47 15.90 35.26 -38.83
C ALA A 47 14.37 35.36 -38.54
N PRO A 48 13.89 36.16 -37.55
CA PRO A 48 13.37 35.69 -36.27
C PRO A 48 11.84 35.79 -36.14
N GLN A 49 11.20 34.90 -35.37
CA GLN A 49 9.82 35.08 -34.91
C GLN A 49 9.75 35.17 -33.39
N GLN A 50 9.49 36.39 -32.92
CA GLN A 50 8.90 36.66 -31.61
C GLN A 50 7.41 36.29 -31.64
N GLY A 51 6.93 35.64 -30.59
CA GLY A 51 5.51 35.64 -30.23
C GLY A 51 4.96 34.30 -29.79
N GLN A 52 4.99 34.02 -28.49
CA GLN A 52 3.80 33.89 -27.62
C GLN A 52 4.21 33.23 -26.29
N PRO A 53 3.66 33.67 -25.14
CA PRO A 53 3.99 33.08 -23.86
C PRO A 53 3.39 31.68 -23.80
N GLU A 54 4.25 30.68 -23.58
CA GLU A 54 3.83 29.33 -23.26
C GLU A 54 2.87 29.40 -22.06
N SER A 55 1.63 29.02 -22.35
CA SER A 55 0.58 28.88 -21.35
C SER A 55 1.09 27.90 -20.30
N GLN A 56 1.27 28.42 -19.08
CA GLN A 56 1.54 27.62 -17.91
C GLN A 56 0.41 26.58 -17.77
N THR A 57 0.71 25.33 -18.09
CA THR A 57 -0.18 24.20 -17.86
C THR A 57 -0.38 24.08 -16.36
N ALA A 58 -1.56 24.48 -15.89
CA ALA A 58 -2.00 24.27 -14.51
C ALA A 58 -1.86 22.78 -14.15
N PRO A 59 -1.50 22.43 -12.90
CA PRO A 59 -1.36 21.04 -12.49
C PRO A 59 -2.67 20.28 -12.73
N GLN A 60 -2.56 19.21 -13.51
CA GLN A 60 -3.66 18.30 -13.83
C GLN A 60 -4.28 17.80 -12.53
N ARG A 61 -5.57 18.06 -12.32
CA ARG A 61 -6.31 17.49 -11.20
C ARG A 61 -6.31 15.97 -11.36
N LEU A 62 -5.78 15.24 -10.37
CA LEU A 62 -5.79 13.77 -10.28
C LEU A 62 -7.20 13.13 -10.16
N ASN A 63 -8.26 13.88 -10.46
CA ASN A 63 -9.61 13.35 -10.63
C ASN A 63 -9.92 13.21 -12.13
N THR A 64 -9.14 12.41 -12.84
CA THR A 64 -9.57 11.90 -14.14
C THR A 64 -10.56 10.75 -13.87
N VAL A 65 -11.65 10.70 -14.64
CA VAL A 65 -12.51 9.53 -14.68
C VAL A 65 -11.62 8.35 -15.05
N ASP A 66 -11.44 7.42 -14.12
CA ASP A 66 -10.61 6.26 -14.34
C ASP A 66 -11.32 5.28 -15.28
N ASN A 67 -10.83 5.22 -16.52
CA ASN A 67 -11.31 4.32 -17.57
C ASN A 67 -10.59 2.96 -17.57
N SER A 68 -9.81 2.63 -16.53
CA SER A 68 -9.15 1.33 -16.40
C SER A 68 -10.12 0.16 -16.28
N GLY A 69 -11.40 0.44 -15.97
CA GLY A 69 -12.40 -0.56 -15.64
C GLY A 69 -12.24 -1.15 -14.25
N TYR A 70 -11.30 -0.67 -13.42
CA TYR A 70 -11.14 -1.07 -12.02
C TYR A 70 -12.17 -0.42 -11.10
N SER A 71 -12.80 -1.25 -10.27
CA SER A 71 -13.62 -0.78 -9.15
C SER A 71 -12.74 -0.18 -8.05
N ASN A 72 -13.31 0.60 -7.13
CA ASN A 72 -12.56 1.08 -5.97
C ASN A 72 -12.01 -0.07 -5.10
N ALA A 73 -12.73 -1.20 -5.04
CA ALA A 73 -12.23 -2.41 -4.39
C ALA A 73 -10.98 -2.98 -5.07
N ASP A 74 -10.97 -3.03 -6.41
CA ASP A 74 -9.82 -3.48 -7.19
C ASP A 74 -8.58 -2.62 -6.91
N LYS A 75 -8.77 -1.30 -6.86
CA LYS A 75 -7.71 -0.34 -6.55
C LYS A 75 -7.20 -0.50 -5.12
N ALA A 76 -8.11 -0.62 -4.16
CA ALA A 76 -7.82 -0.67 -2.73
C ALA A 76 -7.14 -1.98 -2.30
N TYR A 77 -7.64 -3.11 -2.78
CA TYR A 77 -7.24 -4.43 -2.30
C TYR A 77 -6.29 -5.14 -3.24
N CYS A 78 -6.48 -4.99 -4.56
CA CYS A 78 -5.61 -5.59 -5.58
C CYS A 78 -4.60 -4.58 -6.13
N LYS A 79 -4.51 -3.37 -5.54
CA LYS A 79 -3.48 -2.34 -5.81
C LYS A 79 -3.29 -2.03 -7.29
N TRP A 80 -4.41 -1.93 -8.02
CA TRP A 80 -4.46 -1.70 -9.48
C TRP A 80 -3.92 -2.85 -10.36
N GLN A 81 -3.61 -4.00 -9.78
CA GLN A 81 -3.00 -5.13 -10.49
C GLN A 81 -4.03 -6.19 -10.92
N GLY A 82 -5.27 -6.13 -10.43
CA GLY A 82 -6.25 -7.18 -10.69
C GLY A 82 -7.64 -6.90 -10.14
N LYS A 83 -8.50 -7.93 -10.17
CA LYS A 83 -9.90 -7.86 -9.75
C LYS A 83 -10.12 -8.52 -8.40
N VAL A 84 -10.87 -7.88 -7.50
CA VAL A 84 -11.26 -8.50 -6.24
C VAL A 84 -12.23 -9.65 -6.50
N VAL A 85 -11.98 -10.80 -5.86
CA VAL A 85 -12.88 -11.96 -5.82
C VAL A 85 -13.66 -11.97 -4.50
N PHE A 86 -12.98 -11.80 -3.38
CA PHE A 86 -13.59 -11.55 -2.07
C PHE A 86 -12.53 -11.04 -1.09
N VAL A 87 -12.99 -10.42 0.00
CA VAL A 87 -12.17 -9.92 1.09
C VAL A 87 -12.70 -10.47 2.41
N GLY A 88 -11.82 -11.07 3.20
CA GLY A 88 -12.10 -11.55 4.55
C GLY A 88 -11.33 -10.75 5.59
N ALA A 89 -11.95 -10.47 6.73
CA ALA A 89 -11.30 -9.87 7.89
C ALA A 89 -11.71 -10.56 9.20
N SER A 90 -10.73 -10.88 10.03
CA SER A 90 -10.87 -11.34 11.42
C SER A 90 -10.39 -10.26 12.39
N ASP A 91 -10.20 -10.60 13.67
CA ASP A 91 -9.66 -9.66 14.66
C ASP A 91 -8.20 -9.28 14.37
N SER A 92 -7.38 -10.26 13.95
CA SER A 92 -5.96 -10.03 13.71
C SER A 92 -5.58 -10.02 12.24
N PHE A 93 -6.40 -10.58 11.34
CA PHE A 93 -6.02 -10.75 9.94
C PHE A 93 -6.98 -10.06 8.99
N ARG A 94 -6.46 -9.68 7.83
CA ARG A 94 -7.25 -9.37 6.64
C ARG A 94 -6.61 -10.07 5.45
N ALA A 95 -7.43 -10.60 4.56
CA ALA A 95 -6.95 -11.08 3.28
C ALA A 95 -7.89 -10.66 2.15
N ALA A 96 -7.30 -10.21 1.05
CA ALA A 96 -8.00 -10.06 -0.21
C ALA A 96 -7.59 -11.19 -1.15
N ILE A 97 -8.56 -11.79 -1.81
CA ILE A 97 -8.33 -12.70 -2.93
C ILE A 97 -8.58 -11.93 -4.21
N CYS A 98 -7.57 -11.88 -5.06
CA CYS A 98 -7.56 -11.13 -6.31
C CYS A 98 -7.30 -12.06 -7.49
N GLU A 99 -7.88 -11.75 -8.66
CA GLU A 99 -7.42 -12.27 -9.95
C GLU A 99 -6.43 -11.26 -10.55
N ILE A 100 -5.14 -11.60 -10.52
CA ILE A 100 -4.05 -10.77 -11.04
C ILE A 100 -3.44 -11.53 -12.20
N ASN A 101 -3.43 -10.94 -13.40
CA ASN A 101 -2.92 -11.58 -14.63
C ASN A 101 -3.52 -12.98 -14.92
N GLY A 102 -4.77 -13.22 -14.50
CA GLY A 102 -5.45 -14.51 -14.68
C GLY A 102 -5.11 -15.56 -13.60
N GLU A 103 -4.32 -15.18 -12.60
CA GLU A 103 -3.98 -16.04 -11.47
C GLU A 103 -4.68 -15.57 -10.19
N THR A 104 -5.21 -16.54 -9.43
CA THR A 104 -5.74 -16.28 -8.10
C THR A 104 -4.59 -16.00 -7.13
N THR A 105 -4.57 -14.79 -6.58
CA THR A 105 -3.55 -14.30 -5.65
C THR A 105 -4.18 -14.00 -4.29
N TYR A 106 -3.50 -14.45 -3.23
CA TYR A 106 -3.79 -14.12 -1.83
C TYR A 106 -2.93 -12.95 -1.39
N LEU A 107 -3.58 -11.87 -0.92
CA LEU A 107 -2.92 -10.70 -0.34
C LEU A 107 -3.32 -10.59 1.13
N GLY A 108 -2.45 -11.06 2.02
CA GLY A 108 -2.68 -11.09 3.46
C GLY A 108 -2.04 -9.91 4.19
N LEU A 109 -2.67 -9.51 5.28
CA LEU A 109 -2.17 -8.57 6.28
C LEU A 109 -2.40 -9.15 7.68
N ASP A 110 -1.34 -9.22 8.46
CA ASP A 110 -1.39 -9.40 9.92
C ASP A 110 -1.46 -8.01 10.57
N LYS A 111 -2.60 -7.68 11.18
CA LYS A 111 -2.85 -6.40 11.87
C LYS A 111 -2.12 -6.29 13.23
N LYS A 112 -1.58 -7.38 13.76
CA LYS A 112 -0.76 -7.36 14.98
C LYS A 112 0.65 -6.93 14.66
N SER A 113 1.29 -7.55 13.66
CA SER A 113 2.67 -7.23 13.28
C SER A 113 2.78 -6.12 12.22
N GLY A 114 1.73 -5.91 11.43
CA GLY A 114 1.76 -5.09 10.21
C GLY A 114 2.39 -5.81 9.01
N SER A 115 2.70 -7.10 9.14
CA SER A 115 3.30 -7.89 8.06
C SER A 115 2.29 -8.16 6.96
N THR A 116 2.72 -8.00 5.71
CA THR A 116 1.94 -8.38 4.53
C THR A 116 2.56 -9.60 3.86
N ILE A 117 1.73 -10.38 3.17
CA ILE A 117 2.18 -11.49 2.33
C ILE A 117 1.39 -11.49 1.02
N VAL A 118 2.07 -11.78 -0.08
CA VAL A 118 1.47 -11.98 -1.40
C VAL A 118 1.86 -13.36 -1.89
N LEU A 119 0.87 -14.21 -2.16
CA LEU A 119 1.10 -15.62 -2.49
C LEU A 119 0.14 -16.06 -3.61
N PRO A 120 0.55 -16.97 -4.51
CA PRO A 120 -0.39 -17.73 -5.32
C PRO A 120 -1.37 -18.48 -4.42
N ALA A 121 -2.62 -18.57 -4.87
CA ALA A 121 -3.67 -19.23 -4.12
C ALA A 121 -4.54 -20.12 -5.01
N SER A 122 -5.09 -21.16 -4.39
CA SER A 122 -6.20 -21.91 -4.94
C SER A 122 -7.49 -21.41 -4.30
N ARG A 123 -8.61 -21.43 -5.05
CA ARG A 123 -9.90 -21.00 -4.52
C ARG A 123 -11.06 -21.86 -4.98
N THR A 124 -12.13 -21.81 -4.20
CA THR A 124 -13.47 -22.21 -4.60
C THR A 124 -14.33 -20.96 -4.76
N SER A 125 -15.66 -21.09 -4.73
CA SER A 125 -16.58 -19.94 -4.75
C SER A 125 -16.59 -19.14 -3.44
N ASN A 126 -16.26 -19.77 -2.30
CA ASN A 126 -16.38 -19.16 -0.97
C ASN A 126 -15.20 -19.46 -0.03
N SER A 127 -14.10 -19.97 -0.57
CA SER A 127 -12.89 -20.24 0.18
C SER A 127 -11.65 -20.04 -0.68
N ALA A 128 -10.52 -19.76 -0.03
CA ALA A 128 -9.21 -19.80 -0.65
C ALA A 128 -8.18 -20.45 0.27
N GLN A 129 -7.11 -20.94 -0.34
CA GLN A 129 -5.94 -21.44 0.35
C GLN A 129 -4.68 -20.99 -0.38
N ALA A 130 -3.75 -20.38 0.36
CA ALA A 130 -2.40 -20.05 -0.07
C ALA A 130 -1.38 -20.85 0.74
N ARG A 131 -0.20 -21.11 0.18
CA ARG A 131 0.88 -21.85 0.85
C ARG A 131 2.19 -21.09 0.78
N ASN A 132 2.96 -21.15 1.86
CA ASN A 132 4.34 -20.67 1.92
C ASN A 132 5.19 -21.68 2.70
N GLY A 133 5.93 -22.52 1.97
CA GLY A 133 6.64 -23.65 2.57
C GLY A 133 5.69 -24.57 3.34
N ASN A 134 5.95 -24.76 4.63
CA ASN A 134 5.14 -25.62 5.50
C ASN A 134 3.90 -24.92 6.08
N TYR A 135 3.72 -23.63 5.79
CA TYR A 135 2.56 -22.86 6.24
C TYR A 135 1.44 -22.87 5.19
N SER A 136 0.21 -23.03 5.65
CA SER A 136 -1.01 -22.92 4.86
C SER A 136 -1.90 -21.84 5.46
N TYR A 137 -2.38 -20.93 4.63
CA TYR A 137 -3.31 -19.86 4.98
C TYR A 137 -4.63 -20.15 4.30
N ALA A 138 -5.63 -20.56 5.08
CA ALA A 138 -6.95 -20.91 4.58
C ALA A 138 -7.98 -19.92 5.13
N LEU A 139 -8.91 -19.51 4.29
CA LEU A 139 -10.03 -18.67 4.69
C LEU A 139 -11.31 -19.06 3.97
N ASN A 140 -12.41 -18.88 4.67
CA ASN A 140 -13.76 -18.95 4.15
C ASN A 140 -14.64 -17.92 4.88
N ALA A 141 -15.93 -17.87 4.57
CA ALA A 141 -16.86 -16.91 5.17
C ALA A 141 -17.03 -17.02 6.71
N SER A 142 -16.60 -18.12 7.32
CA SER A 142 -16.73 -18.40 8.75
C SER A 142 -15.43 -18.31 9.53
N THR A 143 -14.30 -18.72 8.94
CA THR A 143 -13.03 -18.83 9.65
C THR A 143 -11.83 -18.40 8.81
N PHE A 144 -10.80 -17.96 9.52
CA PHE A 144 -9.43 -17.81 9.03
C PHE A 144 -8.54 -18.77 9.81
N THR A 145 -7.76 -19.59 9.10
CA THR A 145 -6.92 -20.64 9.70
C THR A 145 -5.51 -20.57 9.14
N ILE A 146 -4.53 -20.60 10.04
CA ILE A 146 -3.12 -20.81 9.71
C ILE A 146 -2.73 -22.19 10.22
N SER A 147 -2.16 -23.01 9.34
CA SER A 147 -1.61 -24.31 9.70
C SER A 147 -0.12 -24.36 9.41
N ALA A 148 0.65 -25.06 10.23
CA ALA A 148 2.05 -25.40 10.01
C ALA A 148 2.21 -26.93 10.03
N ASN A 149 2.80 -27.52 9.00
CA ASN A 149 2.92 -28.99 8.87
C ASN A 149 1.57 -29.73 8.99
N ASN A 150 0.48 -29.10 8.54
CA ASN A 150 -0.92 -29.54 8.68
C ASN A 150 -1.54 -29.43 10.08
N ASP A 151 -0.82 -28.95 11.08
CA ASP A 151 -1.38 -28.64 12.40
C ASP A 151 -1.89 -27.20 12.43
N VAL A 152 -3.12 -26.98 12.93
CA VAL A 152 -3.68 -25.63 13.08
C VAL A 152 -2.97 -24.90 14.22
N ILE A 153 -2.27 -23.81 13.88
CA ILE A 153 -1.51 -22.98 14.83
C ILE A 153 -2.22 -21.65 15.15
N ALA A 154 -3.15 -21.23 14.30
CA ALA A 154 -4.04 -20.12 14.56
C ALA A 154 -5.39 -20.36 13.89
N GLU A 155 -6.47 -20.08 14.60
CA GLU A 155 -7.82 -20.05 14.06
C GLU A 155 -8.54 -18.84 14.61
N GLU A 156 -9.15 -18.04 13.74
CA GLU A 156 -9.95 -16.88 14.10
C GLU A 156 -11.30 -16.92 13.39
N LYS A 157 -12.33 -16.47 14.10
CA LYS A 157 -13.64 -16.26 13.49
C LYS A 157 -13.55 -15.17 12.43
N MET A 158 -14.16 -15.41 11.28
CA MET A 158 -14.36 -14.39 10.26
C MET A 158 -15.39 -13.38 10.76
N LEU A 159 -14.98 -12.11 10.89
CA LEU A 159 -15.84 -11.02 11.36
C LEU A 159 -16.49 -10.30 10.18
N SER A 160 -15.84 -10.32 9.02
CA SER A 160 -16.37 -9.70 7.80
C SER A 160 -15.97 -10.52 6.58
N TRP A 161 -16.93 -10.66 5.66
CA TRP A 161 -16.74 -11.35 4.39
C TRP A 161 -17.47 -10.58 3.29
N TRP A 162 -16.71 -9.99 2.38
CA TRP A 162 -17.25 -9.15 1.31
C TRP A 162 -16.96 -9.77 -0.06
N THR A 163 -18.01 -9.88 -0.87
CA THR A 163 -17.90 -10.17 -2.31
C THR A 163 -17.99 -8.85 -3.09
N PRO A 164 -17.63 -8.80 -4.39
CA PRO A 164 -17.52 -7.55 -5.14
C PRO A 164 -18.81 -6.71 -5.18
N SER A 165 -19.96 -7.33 -4.94
CA SER A 165 -21.27 -6.67 -4.86
C SER A 165 -21.57 -5.99 -3.51
N ALA A 166 -20.75 -6.22 -2.49
CA ALA A 166 -20.96 -5.71 -1.15
C ALA A 166 -20.89 -4.17 -1.12
N PRO A 167 -21.81 -3.48 -0.43
CA PRO A 167 -21.78 -2.03 -0.30
C PRO A 167 -20.45 -1.48 0.25
N GLU A 168 -19.82 -2.21 1.17
CA GLU A 168 -18.53 -1.88 1.80
C GLU A 168 -17.39 -1.79 0.79
N LEU A 169 -17.53 -2.48 -0.35
CA LEU A 169 -16.53 -2.47 -1.42
C LEU A 169 -16.72 -1.34 -2.43
N LYS A 170 -17.76 -0.51 -2.30
CA LYS A 170 -17.95 0.67 -3.17
C LYS A 170 -16.91 1.74 -2.92
N LEU A 171 -16.57 1.98 -1.65
CA LEU A 171 -15.55 2.92 -1.19
C LEU A 171 -14.83 2.33 0.04
N PRO A 172 -13.99 1.29 -0.14
CA PRO A 172 -13.29 0.64 0.96
C PRO A 172 -12.55 1.60 1.88
N GLY A 173 -12.90 1.58 3.17
CA GLY A 173 -12.25 2.40 4.19
C GLY A 173 -12.59 3.88 4.14
N ASP A 174 -13.59 4.32 3.38
CA ASP A 174 -13.96 5.73 3.35
C ASP A 174 -14.49 6.24 4.69
N LEU A 175 -14.13 7.48 5.02
CA LEU A 175 -14.54 8.15 6.27
C LEU A 175 -15.85 8.93 6.10
N GLY A 176 -16.47 8.94 4.92
CA GLY A 176 -17.71 9.66 4.64
C GLY A 176 -17.53 11.18 4.59
N LEU A 177 -16.33 11.66 4.24
CA LEU A 177 -16.05 13.08 4.11
C LEU A 177 -16.60 13.64 2.78
N SER A 178 -16.68 14.97 2.68
CA SER A 178 -17.16 15.64 1.46
C SER A 178 -16.27 15.36 0.24
N GLN A 179 -14.96 15.30 0.45
CA GLN A 179 -14.02 14.69 -0.49
C GLN A 179 -14.02 13.18 -0.21
N PRO A 180 -14.21 12.30 -1.21
CA PRO A 180 -14.12 10.86 -1.01
C PRO A 180 -12.65 10.41 -0.86
N ILE A 181 -12.46 9.25 -0.23
CA ILE A 181 -11.15 8.59 -0.12
C ILE A 181 -10.54 8.34 -1.50
N SER A 182 -9.22 8.42 -1.57
CA SER A 182 -8.44 8.22 -2.78
C SER A 182 -7.71 6.89 -2.78
N TYR A 183 -7.59 6.28 -3.96
CA TYR A 183 -6.81 5.06 -4.21
C TYR A 183 -5.80 5.36 -5.32
N PRO A 184 -4.72 6.09 -5.03
CA PRO A 184 -3.76 6.47 -6.06
C PRO A 184 -3.14 5.23 -6.73
N ALA A 185 -2.74 5.36 -7.98
CA ALA A 185 -1.97 4.33 -8.67
C ALA A 185 -0.56 4.24 -8.06
N CYS A 186 0.02 3.05 -8.08
CA CYS A 186 1.37 2.80 -7.60
C CYS A 186 2.34 2.86 -8.78
N ASP A 187 2.49 4.05 -9.34
CA ASP A 187 3.17 4.35 -10.61
C ASP A 187 4.51 5.10 -10.43
N GLY A 188 5.00 5.19 -9.20
CA GLY A 188 6.23 5.93 -8.86
C GLY A 188 6.01 7.43 -8.67
N THR A 189 4.78 7.92 -8.65
CA THR A 189 4.49 9.32 -8.31
C THR A 189 5.01 9.66 -6.90
N GLY A 190 5.69 10.79 -6.77
CA GLY A 190 6.14 11.33 -5.48
C GLY A 190 5.01 12.02 -4.73
N VAL A 191 4.94 11.79 -3.42
CA VAL A 191 3.96 12.45 -2.54
C VAL A 191 4.63 12.90 -1.25
N ILE A 192 4.06 13.92 -0.60
CA ILE A 192 4.34 14.24 0.80
C ILE A 192 3.17 13.88 1.69
N VAL A 193 3.45 13.40 2.90
CA VAL A 193 2.45 13.08 3.92
C VAL A 193 2.33 14.26 4.88
N LEU A 194 1.16 14.90 4.86
CA LEU A 194 0.88 16.15 5.57
C LEU A 194 0.25 15.93 6.95
N ALA A 195 -0.46 14.82 7.11
CA ALA A 195 -1.05 14.40 8.38
C ALA A 195 -1.35 12.91 8.37
N THR A 196 -1.38 12.29 9.54
CA THR A 196 -1.86 10.92 9.73
C THR A 196 -2.85 10.85 10.90
N ALA A 197 -3.78 9.90 10.84
CA ALA A 197 -4.74 9.64 11.91
C ALA A 197 -5.03 8.13 12.01
N PHE A 198 -5.08 7.59 13.22
CA PHE A 198 -5.39 6.18 13.46
C PHE A 198 -6.25 5.95 14.69
N GLU A 199 -6.89 7.00 15.20
CA GLU A 199 -7.81 6.93 16.33
C GLU A 199 -9.26 6.89 15.81
N PRO A 200 -9.97 5.75 15.90
CA PRO A 200 -11.27 5.57 15.23
C PRO A 200 -12.29 6.66 15.57
N ALA A 201 -12.29 7.15 16.81
CA ALA A 201 -13.22 8.17 17.28
C ALA A 201 -12.96 9.56 16.66
N THR A 202 -11.75 9.84 16.18
CA THR A 202 -11.35 11.18 15.73
C THR A 202 -10.83 11.22 14.29
N ASN A 203 -10.61 10.08 13.65
CA ASN A 203 -10.07 9.98 12.28
C ASN A 203 -10.75 10.93 11.30
N ALA A 204 -12.08 10.92 11.21
CA ALA A 204 -12.82 11.77 10.29
C ALA A 204 -12.55 13.27 10.52
N ALA A 205 -12.64 13.73 11.77
CA ALA A 205 -12.41 15.13 12.10
C ALA A 205 -10.96 15.57 11.86
N THR A 206 -9.98 14.72 12.23
CA THR A 206 -8.55 14.99 12.03
C THR A 206 -8.22 15.10 10.54
N ILE A 207 -8.70 14.15 9.73
CA ILE A 207 -8.46 14.13 8.28
C ILE A 207 -9.16 15.31 7.61
N GLU A 208 -10.41 15.61 7.96
CA GLU A 208 -11.14 16.76 7.41
C GLU A 208 -10.44 18.10 7.73
N GLN A 209 -9.91 18.26 8.94
CA GLN A 209 -9.13 19.45 9.31
C GLN A 209 -7.85 19.55 8.48
N ALA A 210 -7.12 18.46 8.33
CA ALA A 210 -5.88 18.43 7.55
C ALA A 210 -6.12 18.72 6.06
N LEU A 211 -7.21 18.20 5.47
CA LEU A 211 -7.61 18.51 4.09
C LEU A 211 -7.93 20.01 3.91
N ARG A 212 -8.69 20.61 4.84
CA ARG A 212 -9.01 22.05 4.82
C ARG A 212 -7.76 22.93 4.94
N ALA A 213 -6.81 22.52 5.76
CA ALA A 213 -5.55 23.23 5.94
C ALA A 213 -4.61 23.12 4.73
N ASN A 214 -4.80 22.10 3.88
CA ASN A 214 -3.91 21.80 2.76
C ASN A 214 -4.68 21.65 1.43
N PRO A 215 -5.11 22.75 0.79
CA PRO A 215 -5.82 22.69 -0.48
C PRO A 215 -5.07 21.90 -1.57
N GLY A 216 -5.82 21.08 -2.32
CA GLY A 216 -5.28 20.20 -3.34
C GLY A 216 -4.52 18.99 -2.79
N SER A 217 -4.70 18.66 -1.51
CA SER A 217 -4.34 17.36 -0.95
C SER A 217 -5.49 16.35 -1.15
N MET A 218 -5.21 15.10 -0.87
CA MET A 218 -6.17 14.00 -0.84
C MET A 218 -5.93 13.15 0.41
N TYR A 219 -6.86 12.29 0.77
CA TYR A 219 -6.62 11.32 1.83
C TYR A 219 -6.82 9.89 1.33
N LEU A 220 -6.11 8.98 1.99
CA LEU A 220 -6.14 7.56 1.73
C LEU A 220 -6.07 6.79 3.04
N ARG A 221 -6.31 5.48 2.95
CA ARG A 221 -6.04 4.53 4.03
C ARG A 221 -4.79 3.72 3.64
N THR A 222 -3.77 3.74 4.48
CA THR A 222 -2.42 3.30 4.11
C THR A 222 -2.37 1.81 3.71
N ASP A 223 -3.08 0.95 4.43
CA ASP A 223 -3.13 -0.48 4.15
C ASP A 223 -4.01 -0.88 2.96
N LEU A 224 -4.70 0.08 2.35
CA LEU A 224 -5.49 -0.06 1.13
C LEU A 224 -4.89 0.77 -0.02
N SER A 225 -3.61 1.09 0.09
CA SER A 225 -2.85 1.88 -0.89
C SER A 225 -1.58 1.11 -1.29
N CYS A 226 -0.60 1.82 -1.84
CA CYS A 226 0.69 1.26 -2.26
C CYS A 226 1.51 0.68 -1.09
N ASP A 227 2.39 -0.28 -1.39
CA ASP A 227 3.16 -1.04 -0.39
C ASP A 227 4.16 -0.20 0.40
N ASN A 228 4.61 0.92 -0.16
CA ASN A 228 5.50 1.85 0.51
C ASN A 228 4.87 2.51 1.76
N PHE A 229 3.54 2.46 1.91
CA PHE A 229 2.91 2.99 3.12
C PHE A 229 2.94 1.97 4.26
N ARG A 230 3.29 2.46 5.45
CA ARG A 230 3.18 1.66 6.68
C ARG A 230 1.72 1.31 6.98
N GLY A 231 1.42 0.02 6.99
CA GLY A 231 0.12 -0.52 7.40
C GLY A 231 -0.09 -0.55 8.92
N PRO A 232 -1.29 -0.93 9.38
CA PRO A 232 -1.63 -1.00 10.78
C PRO A 232 -0.88 -2.13 11.46
N SER A 233 -0.40 -1.86 12.66
CA SER A 233 0.18 -2.88 13.54
C SER A 233 -0.13 -2.52 14.99
N LYS A 234 0.01 -3.48 15.90
CA LYS A 234 -0.08 -3.20 17.34
C LYS A 234 0.95 -2.15 17.77
N ALA A 235 2.15 -2.17 17.17
CA ALA A 235 3.22 -1.25 17.50
C ALA A 235 3.03 0.18 16.95
N ASN A 236 2.38 0.32 15.79
CA ASN A 236 2.29 1.61 15.08
C ASN A 236 0.98 2.35 15.31
N SER A 237 -0.12 1.61 15.45
CA SER A 237 -1.47 2.17 15.47
C SER A 237 -2.40 1.40 16.40
N ASN A 238 -1.85 0.57 17.31
CA ASN A 238 -2.62 -0.36 18.13
C ASN A 238 -3.55 -1.28 17.30
N GLY A 239 -3.17 -1.60 16.07
CA GLY A 239 -3.96 -2.39 15.12
C GLY A 239 -5.06 -1.60 14.39
N ASN A 240 -5.25 -0.32 14.71
CA ASN A 240 -6.23 0.54 14.04
C ASN A 240 -5.76 0.93 12.64
N SER A 241 -6.74 1.12 11.75
CA SER A 241 -6.49 1.63 10.39
C SER A 241 -5.80 2.99 10.42
N ILE A 242 -4.80 3.17 9.56
CA ILE A 242 -4.07 4.44 9.45
C ILE A 242 -4.56 5.18 8.22
N TYR A 243 -4.99 6.40 8.41
CA TYR A 243 -5.35 7.34 7.36
C TYR A 243 -4.24 8.37 7.20
N ALA A 244 -4.01 8.80 5.97
CA ALA A 244 -3.01 9.82 5.65
C ALA A 244 -3.63 10.87 4.74
N VAL A 245 -3.31 12.14 5.00
CA VAL A 245 -3.50 13.23 4.03
C VAL A 245 -2.20 13.38 3.27
N ILE A 246 -2.25 13.23 1.95
CA ILE A 246 -1.11 13.31 1.05
C ILE A 246 -1.29 14.41 0.03
N LYS A 247 -0.17 14.95 -0.47
CA LYS A 247 -0.14 15.86 -1.61
C LYS A 247 0.82 15.33 -2.65
N ALA A 248 0.34 15.16 -3.88
CA ALA A 248 1.17 14.78 -5.00
C ALA A 248 2.18 15.89 -5.31
N VAL A 249 3.43 15.49 -5.51
CA VAL A 249 4.53 16.35 -5.92
C VAL A 249 4.97 15.89 -7.31
N PRO A 250 4.50 16.56 -8.38
CA PRO A 250 4.93 16.21 -9.71
C PRO A 250 6.41 16.55 -9.86
N GLY A 251 7.20 15.62 -10.40
CA GLY A 251 8.59 15.88 -10.76
C GLY A 251 9.58 14.90 -10.15
N SER A 252 10.79 15.39 -9.95
CA SER A 252 11.97 14.65 -9.54
C SER A 252 12.07 14.46 -8.02
N LYS A 253 13.02 13.64 -7.57
CA LYS A 253 13.39 13.54 -6.15
C LYS A 253 13.70 14.92 -5.53
N SER A 254 14.29 15.84 -6.29
CA SER A 254 14.59 17.20 -5.82
C SER A 254 13.32 17.97 -5.49
N ASP A 255 12.26 17.79 -6.27
CA ASP A 255 10.97 18.44 -6.06
C ASP A 255 10.28 17.89 -4.81
N VAL A 256 10.33 16.57 -4.62
CA VAL A 256 9.83 15.92 -3.39
C VAL A 256 10.59 16.43 -2.17
N CYS A 257 11.93 16.52 -2.24
CA CYS A 257 12.73 17.05 -1.15
C CYS A 257 12.45 18.52 -0.82
N ALA A 258 12.27 19.36 -1.86
CA ALA A 258 11.87 20.74 -1.67
C ALA A 258 10.49 20.85 -1.00
N ALA A 259 9.54 20.00 -1.40
CA ALA A 259 8.21 19.94 -0.81
C ALA A 259 8.25 19.44 0.64
N MET A 260 9.00 18.39 0.95
CA MET A 260 9.21 17.90 2.33
C MET A 260 9.72 19.03 3.23
N LYS A 261 10.72 19.79 2.78
CA LYS A 261 11.26 20.94 3.52
C LYS A 261 10.24 22.06 3.68
N ALA A 262 9.47 22.37 2.62
CA ALA A 262 8.51 23.46 2.64
C ALA A 262 7.31 23.21 3.57
N TYR A 263 6.91 21.94 3.71
CA TYR A 263 5.74 21.54 4.50
C TYR A 263 6.09 20.87 5.84
N ASP A 264 7.39 20.72 6.16
CA ASP A 264 7.87 19.94 7.31
C ASP A 264 7.23 18.53 7.34
N ALA A 265 7.32 17.84 6.19
CA ALA A 265 6.60 16.60 5.91
C ALA A 265 7.56 15.46 5.54
N THR A 266 7.07 14.22 5.64
CA THR A 266 7.77 13.05 5.08
C THR A 266 7.40 12.85 3.62
N GLY A 267 8.33 12.30 2.83
CA GLY A 267 8.14 12.00 1.41
C GLY A 267 8.06 10.51 1.16
N GLU A 268 7.21 10.14 0.20
CA GLU A 268 6.93 8.77 -0.19
C GLU A 268 6.88 8.65 -1.73
N TRP A 269 7.30 7.49 -2.27
CA TRP A 269 7.06 7.12 -3.66
C TRP A 269 5.92 6.13 -3.73
N LEU A 270 4.90 6.38 -4.54
CA LEU A 270 3.75 5.48 -4.68
C LEU A 270 4.16 4.21 -5.45
N GLU A 271 4.57 3.17 -4.74
CA GLU A 271 5.16 1.95 -5.32
C GLU A 271 4.64 0.67 -4.65
N ASN A 272 4.51 -0.38 -5.45
CA ASN A 272 4.20 -1.74 -4.97
C ASN A 272 5.50 -2.56 -4.82
N ASN A 273 5.47 -3.57 -3.96
CA ASN A 273 6.60 -4.48 -3.70
C ASN A 273 7.86 -3.80 -3.16
N VAL A 274 7.70 -2.68 -2.46
CA VAL A 274 8.79 -1.99 -1.77
C VAL A 274 8.59 -2.04 -0.25
N ASP A 275 9.68 -1.98 0.50
CA ASP A 275 9.61 -1.96 1.97
C ASP A 275 9.11 -0.58 2.43
N PRO A 276 8.06 -0.48 3.27
CA PRO A 276 7.61 0.80 3.82
C PRO A 276 8.61 1.48 4.76
N ALA A 277 9.77 0.87 5.03
CA ALA A 277 10.91 1.54 5.68
C ALA A 277 11.80 2.31 4.71
N THR A 278 11.65 2.12 3.39
CA THR A 278 12.45 2.82 2.37
C THR A 278 11.75 4.09 1.89
N ASN A 279 11.74 5.12 2.73
CA ASN A 279 11.13 6.41 2.41
C ASN A 279 12.09 7.28 1.57
N VAL A 280 11.57 8.39 1.04
CA VAL A 280 12.39 9.38 0.33
C VAL A 280 13.42 9.98 1.28
N THR A 281 14.70 9.78 0.97
CA THR A 281 15.83 10.36 1.72
C THR A 281 16.39 11.59 1.01
N CYS A 282 16.37 12.73 1.69
CA CYS A 282 16.94 13.98 1.18
C CYS A 282 18.28 14.24 1.87
N SER A 283 19.32 14.48 1.08
CA SER A 283 20.68 14.78 1.52
C SER A 283 20.99 16.26 1.36
#